data_AF-A0A9E0AB04-F1
#
_entry.id   AF-A0A9E0AB04-F1
#
_cell.length_a   1.000
_cell.length_b   1.000
_cell.length_c   1.000
_cell.angle_alpha   90.00
_cell.angle_beta   90.00
_cell.angle_gamma   90.00
#
_symmetry.space_group_name_H-M   'P 1'
#
loop_
_entity.id
_entity.type
_entity.pdbx_description
1 polymer ?
#
loop_
_entity_poly.entity_id
_entity_poly.type
_entity_poly.pdbx_seq_one_letter_code
_entity_poly.pdbx_strand_id
1 'polypeptide(L)'
;MEFVEKKDKRLIYHDQIQKRNLFYNSGEELQLEPIKKSFSNTAFTILQSRLKSKNMSAGITVLLYGSPGTGKTETVYQLAKKHNRPIFKVEISETKSMWFGEIQKLVKKIFTDYYNFKKTQKICPILLFNESDAIIGKRKSAGSSSVSDTENAIQNVLLEELENFDGILFATSNLVANLDSAFEHRFLFKVKYENPSTENAAKIWRSKLPILSENEALQLASQFSYSGGEMENIARKSIMDEIVFGTKPNFERILSFCENEKWNSKPKNTIGF
;
A
#
# COMPACT_ATOMS: atom_id res chain seq x y z
N MET A 1 -32.12 23.05 -8.71
CA MET A 1 -30.79 23.28 -8.11
C MET A 1 -30.15 21.93 -7.88
N GLU A 2 -29.42 21.42 -8.88
CA GLU A 2 -28.56 20.25 -8.70
C GLU A 2 -27.28 20.72 -8.02
N PHE A 3 -27.11 20.34 -6.75
CA PHE A 3 -25.81 20.39 -6.10
C PHE A 3 -24.93 19.32 -6.76
N VAL A 4 -24.17 19.71 -7.76
CA VAL A 4 -23.02 18.93 -8.21
C VAL A 4 -22.01 18.98 -7.07
N GLU A 5 -22.07 18.01 -6.16
CA GLU A 5 -21.02 17.74 -5.19
C GLU A 5 -19.70 17.67 -5.96
N LYS A 6 -18.83 18.66 -5.75
CA LYS A 6 -17.43 18.55 -6.16
C LYS A 6 -16.88 17.30 -5.48
N LYS A 7 -16.82 16.18 -6.20
CA LYS A 7 -16.21 14.93 -5.72
C LYS A 7 -14.82 15.27 -5.20
N ASP A 8 -14.65 15.22 -3.89
CA ASP A 8 -13.34 15.36 -3.27
C ASP A 8 -12.47 14.25 -3.85
N LYS A 9 -11.39 14.63 -4.55
CA LYS A 9 -10.49 13.69 -5.25
C LYS A 9 -9.84 12.69 -4.30
N ARG A 10 -9.87 12.96 -2.99
CA ARG A 10 -9.39 12.08 -1.92
C ARG A 10 -10.33 10.91 -1.64
N LEU A 11 -11.59 10.95 -2.09
CA LEU A 11 -12.58 9.92 -1.78
C LEU A 11 -12.64 8.83 -2.85
N ILE A 12 -12.50 7.58 -2.43
CA ILE A 12 -12.64 6.39 -3.28
C ILE A 12 -13.72 5.50 -2.67
N TYR A 13 -14.75 5.20 -3.45
CA TYR A 13 -15.86 4.33 -3.05
C TYR A 13 -15.64 2.89 -3.53
N HIS A 14 -16.25 1.92 -2.84
CA HIS A 14 -16.03 0.49 -3.06
C HIS A 14 -16.43 -0.02 -4.45
N ASP A 15 -17.39 0.65 -5.09
CA ASP A 15 -17.89 0.41 -6.45
C ASP A 15 -16.85 0.82 -7.51
N GLN A 16 -16.08 1.87 -7.25
CA GLN A 16 -15.01 2.35 -8.13
C GLN A 16 -13.76 1.46 -8.13
N ILE A 17 -13.60 0.61 -7.13
CA ILE A 17 -12.43 -0.27 -6.99
C ILE A 17 -12.59 -1.49 -7.91
N GLN A 18 -11.64 -1.73 -8.82
CA GLN A 18 -11.64 -2.96 -9.62
C GLN A 18 -11.32 -4.16 -8.73
N LYS A 19 -12.08 -5.26 -8.85
CA LYS A 19 -11.77 -6.49 -8.11
C LYS A 19 -10.48 -7.10 -8.66
N ARG A 20 -9.55 -7.43 -7.77
CA ARG A 20 -8.29 -8.10 -8.12
C ARG A 20 -8.02 -9.24 -7.14
N ASN A 21 -7.48 -10.34 -7.65
CA ASN A 21 -7.05 -11.45 -6.82
C ASN A 21 -5.63 -11.18 -6.33
N LEU A 22 -5.46 -11.14 -5.01
CA LEU A 22 -4.17 -10.95 -4.37
C LEU A 22 -3.69 -12.29 -3.79
N PHE A 23 -2.41 -12.58 -4.00
CA PHE A 23 -1.74 -13.77 -3.52
C PHE A 23 -0.67 -13.33 -2.52
N TYR A 24 -0.79 -13.78 -1.28
CA TYR A 24 0.09 -13.39 -0.18
C TYR A 24 1.00 -14.54 0.20
N ASN A 25 2.22 -14.22 0.61
CA ASN A 25 3.10 -15.18 1.26
C ASN A 25 2.51 -15.62 2.60
N SER A 26 2.92 -16.79 3.09
CA SER A 26 2.40 -17.37 4.34
C SER A 26 2.55 -16.41 5.52
N GLY A 27 3.68 -15.71 5.62
CA GLY A 27 3.93 -14.73 6.68
C GLY A 27 3.04 -13.48 6.59
N GLU A 28 2.73 -13.02 5.37
CA GLU A 28 1.82 -11.89 5.14
C GLU A 28 0.38 -12.28 5.47
N GLU A 29 -0.05 -13.46 5.04
CA GLU A 29 -1.42 -13.95 5.27
C GLU A 29 -1.71 -14.09 6.77
N LEU A 30 -0.77 -14.65 7.55
CA LEU A 30 -0.88 -14.75 9.01
C LEU A 30 -1.05 -13.39 9.69
N GLN A 31 -0.31 -12.37 9.23
CA GLN A 31 -0.40 -11.01 9.78
C GLN A 31 -1.68 -10.28 9.33
N LEU A 32 -2.17 -10.56 8.12
CA LEU A 32 -3.38 -9.94 7.57
C LEU A 32 -4.68 -10.59 8.07
N GLU A 33 -4.67 -11.86 8.46
CA GLU A 33 -5.86 -12.58 8.92
C GLU A 33 -6.63 -11.87 10.06
N PRO A 34 -6.00 -11.45 11.18
CA PRO A 34 -6.71 -10.74 12.24
C PRO A 34 -7.28 -9.40 11.76
N ILE A 35 -6.58 -8.72 10.86
CA ILE A 35 -7.02 -7.46 10.25
C ILE A 35 -8.26 -7.73 9.40
N LYS A 36 -8.21 -8.69 8.47
CA LYS A 36 -9.33 -9.10 7.60
C LYS A 36 -10.59 -9.43 8.42
N LYS A 37 -10.45 -10.19 9.51
CA LYS A 37 -11.58 -10.57 10.38
C LYS A 37 -12.17 -9.39 11.14
N SER A 38 -11.34 -8.43 11.54
CA SER A 38 -11.75 -7.24 12.29
C SER A 38 -12.48 -6.20 11.43
N PHE A 39 -12.46 -6.33 10.09
CA PHE A 39 -12.99 -5.32 9.16
C PHE A 39 -14.49 -5.43 8.90
N SER A 40 -15.18 -6.48 9.33
CA SER A 40 -16.64 -6.49 9.31
C SER A 40 -17.20 -5.38 10.20
N ASN A 41 -18.33 -4.78 9.83
CA ASN A 41 -18.89 -3.65 10.59
C ASN A 41 -19.16 -4.04 12.05
N THR A 42 -19.78 -5.21 12.25
CA THR A 42 -20.08 -5.76 13.58
C THR A 42 -18.81 -6.03 14.40
N ALA A 43 -17.80 -6.70 13.81
CA ALA A 43 -16.55 -6.97 14.53
C ALA A 43 -15.83 -5.68 14.91
N PHE A 44 -15.77 -4.70 14.00
CA PHE A 44 -15.15 -3.41 14.27
C PHE A 44 -15.83 -2.68 15.44
N THR A 45 -17.17 -2.60 15.45
CA THR A 45 -17.90 -1.96 16.55
C THR A 45 -17.67 -2.67 17.89
N ILE A 46 -17.72 -4.02 17.92
CA ILE A 46 -17.45 -4.79 19.14
C ILE A 46 -16.02 -4.57 19.64
N LEU A 47 -15.04 -4.59 18.74
CA LEU A 47 -13.63 -4.34 19.04
C LEU A 47 -13.48 -2.93 19.63
N GLN A 48 -14.07 -1.93 19.00
CA GLN A 48 -13.99 -0.54 19.45
C GLN A 48 -14.59 -0.36 20.84
N SER A 49 -15.77 -0.92 21.11
CA SER A 49 -16.42 -0.86 22.43
C SER A 49 -15.57 -1.54 23.52
N ARG A 50 -14.97 -2.70 23.23
CA ARG A 50 -14.14 -3.45 24.19
C ARG A 50 -12.81 -2.75 24.49
N LEU A 51 -12.20 -2.10 23.49
CA LEU A 51 -10.98 -1.31 23.71
C LEU A 51 -11.28 -0.07 24.54
N LYS A 52 -12.37 0.65 24.22
CA LYS A 52 -12.81 1.82 25.00
C LYS A 52 -13.12 1.46 26.46
N SER A 53 -13.81 0.34 26.73
CA SER A 53 -14.09 -0.10 28.11
C SER A 53 -12.85 -0.45 28.92
N LYS A 54 -11.72 -0.73 28.25
CA LYS A 54 -10.41 -0.99 28.86
C LYS A 54 -9.51 0.24 28.89
N ASN A 55 -10.03 1.42 28.56
CA ASN A 55 -9.27 2.67 28.45
C ASN A 55 -8.08 2.56 27.47
N MET A 56 -8.25 1.79 26.38
CA MET A 56 -7.26 1.59 25.33
C MET A 56 -7.66 2.36 24.07
N SER A 57 -6.67 2.72 23.23
CA SER A 57 -6.92 3.30 21.92
C SER A 57 -7.80 2.36 21.09
N ALA A 58 -8.86 2.92 20.50
CA ALA A 58 -9.92 2.14 19.88
C ALA A 58 -9.83 2.08 18.35
N GLY A 59 -8.80 2.71 17.78
CA GLY A 59 -8.52 2.70 16.35
C GLY A 59 -7.77 1.45 15.91
N ILE A 60 -7.95 1.07 14.66
CA ILE A 60 -7.12 0.07 13.99
C ILE A 60 -6.12 0.81 13.11
N THR A 61 -4.87 0.86 13.55
CA THR A 61 -3.76 1.46 12.80
C THR A 61 -2.88 0.37 12.22
N VAL A 62 -2.69 0.37 10.91
CA VAL A 62 -1.92 -0.65 10.19
C VAL A 62 -0.84 0.02 9.34
N LEU A 63 0.40 -0.43 9.49
CA LEU A 63 1.50 -0.08 8.60
C LEU A 63 1.76 -1.26 7.66
N LEU A 64 1.64 -1.02 6.35
CA LEU A 64 2.04 -1.96 5.30
C LEU A 64 3.37 -1.48 4.72
N TYR A 65 4.42 -2.26 4.88
CA TYR A 65 5.77 -1.85 4.47
C TYR A 65 6.50 -2.96 3.73
N GLY A 66 7.39 -2.63 2.81
CA GLY A 66 8.06 -3.63 1.98
C GLY A 66 8.48 -3.09 0.62
N SER A 67 9.04 -3.94 -0.22
CA SER A 67 9.45 -3.56 -1.59
C SER A 67 8.29 -2.96 -2.39
N PRO A 68 8.55 -2.01 -3.31
CA PRO A 68 7.52 -1.47 -4.19
C PRO A 68 6.93 -2.59 -5.08
N GLY A 69 5.67 -2.42 -5.50
CA GLY A 69 5.02 -3.38 -6.41
C GLY A 69 4.55 -4.70 -5.78
N THR A 70 4.65 -4.88 -4.46
CA THR A 70 4.20 -6.10 -3.75
C THR A 70 2.72 -6.11 -3.36
N GLY A 71 1.96 -5.08 -3.74
CA GLY A 71 0.50 -5.05 -3.54
C GLY A 71 0.00 -4.35 -2.28
N LYS A 72 0.86 -3.68 -1.51
CA LYS A 72 0.49 -2.95 -0.26
C LYS A 72 -0.77 -2.09 -0.39
N THR A 73 -0.78 -1.16 -1.36
CA THR A 73 -1.92 -0.25 -1.60
C THR A 73 -3.14 -1.00 -2.12
N GLU A 74 -2.93 -1.99 -2.98
CA GLU A 74 -3.98 -2.83 -3.54
C GLU A 74 -4.69 -3.66 -2.45
N THR A 75 -3.97 -4.14 -1.44
CA THR A 75 -4.56 -4.82 -0.28
C THR A 75 -5.62 -3.95 0.40
N VAL A 76 -5.34 -2.67 0.60
CA VAL A 76 -6.29 -1.73 1.23
C VAL A 76 -7.53 -1.57 0.35
N TYR A 77 -7.34 -1.44 -0.97
CA TYR A 77 -8.44 -1.35 -1.92
C TYR A 77 -9.33 -2.61 -1.93
N GLN A 78 -8.73 -3.80 -1.96
CA GLN A 78 -9.50 -5.04 -1.94
C GLN A 78 -10.21 -5.27 -0.59
N LEU A 79 -9.61 -4.87 0.54
CA LEU A 79 -10.28 -4.88 1.84
C LEU A 79 -11.46 -3.91 1.89
N ALA A 80 -11.28 -2.70 1.38
CA ALA A 80 -12.32 -1.68 1.30
C ALA A 80 -13.51 -2.18 0.45
N LYS A 81 -13.21 -2.74 -0.73
CA LYS A 81 -14.22 -3.32 -1.63
C LYS A 81 -14.96 -4.48 -0.97
N LYS A 82 -14.25 -5.42 -0.33
CA LYS A 82 -14.84 -6.59 0.32
C LYS A 82 -15.79 -6.22 1.46
N HIS A 83 -15.50 -5.13 2.18
CA HIS A 83 -16.27 -4.71 3.36
C HIS A 83 -17.15 -3.48 3.12
N ASN A 84 -17.31 -3.05 1.86
CA ASN A 84 -18.07 -1.86 1.46
C ASN A 84 -17.66 -0.59 2.23
N ARG A 85 -16.35 -0.44 2.51
CA ARG A 85 -15.81 0.72 3.22
C ARG A 85 -15.33 1.76 2.21
N PRO A 86 -15.75 3.03 2.30
CA PRO A 86 -15.13 4.10 1.53
C PRO A 86 -13.72 4.38 2.05
N ILE A 87 -12.86 4.91 1.18
CA ILE A 87 -11.48 5.27 1.48
C ILE A 87 -11.32 6.78 1.36
N PHE A 88 -10.76 7.38 2.39
CA PHE A 88 -10.21 8.73 2.38
C PHE A 88 -8.70 8.61 2.13
N LYS A 89 -8.29 8.78 0.88
CA LYS A 89 -6.91 8.63 0.42
C LYS A 89 -6.16 9.96 0.52
N VAL A 90 -4.97 9.90 1.09
CA VAL A 90 -4.02 11.02 1.14
C VAL A 90 -2.71 10.56 0.52
N GLU A 91 -2.29 11.28 -0.51
CA GLU A 91 -0.99 11.08 -1.15
C GLU A 91 -0.02 12.10 -0.57
N ILE A 92 1.00 11.62 0.15
CA ILE A 92 1.87 12.51 0.93
C ILE A 92 3.05 13.02 0.10
N SER A 93 3.44 12.26 -0.92
CA SER A 93 4.48 12.63 -1.88
C SER A 93 4.13 13.91 -2.67
N GLU A 94 2.85 14.15 -2.94
CA GLU A 94 2.34 15.34 -3.65
C GLU A 94 2.38 16.64 -2.82
N THR A 95 2.64 16.54 -1.50
CA THR A 95 2.56 17.67 -0.55
C THR A 95 3.88 18.44 -0.40
N LYS A 96 4.98 17.97 -1.00
CA LYS A 96 6.34 18.55 -0.83
C LYS A 96 6.49 19.99 -1.36
N SER A 97 5.53 20.52 -2.09
CA SER A 97 5.55 21.88 -2.65
C SER A 97 4.97 22.97 -1.72
N MET A 98 4.46 22.62 -0.53
CA MET A 98 3.81 23.58 0.38
C MET A 98 4.78 24.20 1.39
N TRP A 99 4.51 25.47 1.78
CA TRP A 99 5.33 26.22 2.75
C TRP A 99 5.35 25.57 4.14
N PHE A 100 6.48 25.69 4.84
CA PHE A 100 6.84 24.94 6.06
C PHE A 100 5.79 24.95 7.18
N GLY A 101 5.14 26.09 7.46
CA GLY A 101 4.08 26.21 8.48
C GLY A 101 2.69 25.72 8.03
N GLU A 102 2.48 25.59 6.73
CA GLU A 102 1.22 25.13 6.15
C GLU A 102 1.08 23.61 6.22
N ILE A 103 2.19 22.87 6.22
CA ILE A 103 2.17 21.40 6.25
C ILE A 103 1.69 20.86 7.62
N GLN A 104 2.05 21.48 8.74
CA GLN A 104 1.52 21.07 10.06
C GLN A 104 0.00 21.28 10.14
N LYS A 105 -0.48 22.43 9.64
CA LYS A 105 -1.92 22.72 9.52
C LYS A 105 -2.61 21.73 8.59
N LEU A 106 -1.92 21.30 7.53
CA LEU A 106 -2.44 20.32 6.59
C LEU A 106 -2.65 18.95 7.24
N VAL A 107 -1.72 18.45 8.05
CA VAL A 107 -1.91 17.17 8.76
C VAL A 107 -3.14 17.24 9.68
N LYS A 108 -3.26 18.27 10.52
CA LYS A 108 -4.45 18.45 11.36
C LYS A 108 -5.73 18.57 10.54
N LYS A 109 -5.67 19.28 9.40
CA LYS A 109 -6.79 19.40 8.48
C LYS A 109 -7.19 18.06 7.86
N ILE A 110 -6.22 17.21 7.50
CA ILE A 110 -6.49 15.86 6.97
C ILE A 110 -7.31 15.04 7.98
N PHE A 111 -6.89 15.00 9.24
CA PHE A 111 -7.62 14.28 10.28
C PHE A 111 -9.00 14.91 10.54
N THR A 112 -9.08 16.24 10.57
CA THR A 112 -10.37 16.97 10.71
C THR A 112 -11.34 16.63 9.57
N ASP A 113 -10.87 16.70 8.32
CA ASP A 113 -11.64 16.36 7.12
C ASP A 113 -12.09 14.89 7.16
N TYR A 114 -11.19 13.98 7.57
CA TYR A 114 -11.51 12.57 7.74
C TYR A 114 -12.60 12.35 8.80
N TYR A 115 -12.53 13.01 9.97
CA TYR A 115 -13.54 12.88 11.01
C TYR A 115 -14.89 13.45 10.57
N ASN A 116 -14.89 14.56 9.84
CA ASN A 116 -16.11 15.12 9.25
C ASN A 116 -16.71 14.13 8.24
N PHE A 117 -15.89 13.55 7.36
CA PHE A 117 -16.33 12.53 6.43
C PHE A 117 -16.88 11.29 7.16
N LYS A 118 -16.16 10.76 8.17
CA LYS A 118 -16.59 9.63 9.00
C LYS A 118 -17.99 9.82 9.59
N LYS A 119 -18.34 11.04 10.05
CA LYS A 119 -19.68 11.35 10.59
C LYS A 119 -20.81 11.22 9.56
N THR A 120 -20.51 11.45 8.28
CA THR A 120 -21.51 11.33 7.19
C THR A 120 -21.73 9.89 6.73
N GLN A 121 -20.82 8.97 7.09
CA GLN A 121 -20.84 7.60 6.59
C GLN A 121 -21.49 6.64 7.59
N LYS A 122 -22.31 5.71 7.07
CA LYS A 122 -22.90 4.63 7.89
C LYS A 122 -21.88 3.59 8.35
N ILE A 123 -20.81 3.42 7.58
CA ILE A 123 -19.73 2.46 7.82
C ILE A 123 -18.44 3.27 7.99
N CYS A 124 -17.65 2.95 9.02
CA CYS A 124 -16.39 3.67 9.26
C CYS A 124 -15.49 3.62 8.00
N PRO A 125 -15.12 4.78 7.43
CA PRO A 125 -14.19 4.85 6.31
C PRO A 125 -12.79 4.40 6.72
N ILE A 126 -11.96 4.11 5.71
CA ILE A 126 -10.53 3.88 5.86
C ILE A 126 -9.79 5.18 5.56
N LEU A 127 -8.95 5.65 6.47
CA LEU A 127 -7.94 6.66 6.20
C LEU A 127 -6.70 5.98 5.60
N LEU A 128 -6.38 6.27 4.35
CA LEU A 128 -5.21 5.69 3.67
C LEU A 128 -4.15 6.76 3.45
N PHE A 129 -3.03 6.63 4.14
CA PHE A 129 -1.80 7.37 3.85
C PHE A 129 -0.94 6.56 2.89
N ASN A 130 -0.96 6.93 1.61
CA ASN A 130 -0.20 6.23 0.59
C ASN A 130 1.19 6.86 0.42
N GLU A 131 2.21 6.02 0.23
CA GLU A 131 3.62 6.42 0.06
C GLU A 131 4.11 7.36 1.18
N SER A 132 3.86 6.94 2.42
CA SER A 132 4.10 7.72 3.64
C SER A 132 5.57 7.79 4.05
N ASP A 133 6.50 7.44 3.15
CA ASP A 133 7.94 7.42 3.41
C ASP A 133 8.46 8.78 3.88
N ALA A 134 7.89 9.87 3.35
CA ALA A 134 8.28 11.24 3.68
C ALA A 134 7.91 11.68 5.11
N ILE A 135 6.91 11.05 5.73
CA ILE A 135 6.39 11.44 7.06
C ILE A 135 6.61 10.40 8.15
N ILE A 136 6.89 9.14 7.79
CA ILE A 136 7.09 8.06 8.76
C ILE A 136 8.58 7.67 8.85
N GLY A 137 9.42 8.22 7.97
CA GLY A 137 10.85 7.99 7.94
C GLY A 137 11.59 8.49 9.19
N LYS A 138 12.84 8.05 9.40
CA LYS A 138 13.69 8.44 10.52
C LYS A 138 13.79 9.96 10.63
N ARG A 139 13.72 10.44 11.87
CA ARG A 139 14.04 11.83 12.21
C ARG A 139 15.43 12.18 11.72
N LYS A 140 15.53 13.35 11.09
CA LYS A 140 16.83 13.96 10.80
C LYS A 140 17.34 14.65 12.06
N SER A 141 18.66 14.69 12.24
CA SER A 141 19.29 15.35 13.39
C SER A 141 18.78 16.78 13.54
N ALA A 142 18.33 17.13 14.75
CA ALA A 142 17.84 18.48 15.05
C ALA A 142 18.94 19.51 14.73
N GLY A 143 18.55 20.61 14.09
CA GLY A 143 19.49 21.65 13.66
C GLY A 143 20.35 21.31 12.44
N SER A 144 20.14 20.17 11.77
CA SER A 144 20.82 19.86 10.51
C SER A 144 20.33 20.73 9.33
N SER A 145 19.08 21.19 9.39
CA SER A 145 18.49 22.18 8.47
C SER A 145 17.12 22.67 8.99
N SER A 146 16.62 23.80 8.50
CA SER A 146 15.23 24.22 8.77
C SER A 146 14.19 23.20 8.24
N VAL A 147 14.55 22.46 7.19
CA VAL A 147 13.73 21.40 6.59
C VAL A 147 13.59 20.21 7.54
N SER A 148 14.69 19.75 8.16
CA SER A 148 14.67 18.61 9.10
C SER A 148 13.82 18.88 10.34
N ASP A 149 13.92 20.08 10.90
CA ASP A 149 13.15 20.43 12.09
C ASP A 149 11.65 20.50 11.79
N THR A 150 11.30 20.92 10.57
CA THR A 150 9.92 20.93 10.08
C THR A 150 9.38 19.51 9.88
N GLU A 151 10.14 18.62 9.26
CA GLU A 151 9.78 17.20 9.11
C GLU A 151 9.53 16.53 10.47
N ASN A 152 10.41 16.78 11.45
CA ASN A 152 10.26 16.28 12.82
C ASN A 152 9.00 16.84 13.51
N ALA A 153 8.65 18.11 13.27
CA ALA A 153 7.44 18.69 13.84
C ALA A 153 6.16 18.10 13.21
N ILE A 154 6.16 17.84 11.91
CA ILE A 154 5.06 17.14 11.21
C ILE A 154 4.89 15.73 11.79
N GLN A 155 5.99 15.03 12.03
CA GLN A 155 5.98 13.71 12.65
C GLN A 155 5.36 13.73 14.05
N ASN A 156 5.69 14.73 14.88
CA ASN A 156 5.09 14.87 16.20
C ASN A 156 3.57 15.08 16.13
N VAL A 157 3.10 15.98 15.26
CA VAL A 157 1.65 16.19 15.05
C VAL A 157 0.96 14.90 14.61
N LEU A 158 1.58 14.15 13.71
CA LEU A 158 1.03 12.88 13.26
C LEU A 158 0.97 11.83 14.40
N LEU A 159 2.01 11.75 15.23
CA LEU A 159 2.03 10.84 16.38
C LEU A 159 0.93 11.18 17.40
N GLU A 160 0.68 12.46 17.65
CA GLU A 160 -0.42 12.94 18.50
C GLU A 160 -1.79 12.53 17.95
N GLU A 161 -2.01 12.71 16.65
CA GLU A 161 -3.26 12.31 15.99
C GLU A 161 -3.47 10.78 16.01
N LEU A 162 -2.39 10.00 15.86
CA LEU A 162 -2.44 8.53 15.92
C LEU A 162 -2.75 7.99 17.32
N GLU A 163 -2.32 8.68 18.38
CA GLU A 163 -2.53 8.26 19.77
C GLU A 163 -4.02 8.13 20.11
N ASN A 164 -4.80 9.13 19.70
CA ASN A 164 -6.24 9.22 19.99
C ASN A 164 -7.12 8.80 18.82
N PHE A 165 -6.54 8.19 17.78
CA PHE A 165 -7.28 7.81 16.59
C PHE A 165 -8.29 6.71 16.89
N ASP A 166 -9.56 6.93 16.53
CA ASP A 166 -10.66 5.99 16.80
C ASP A 166 -11.28 5.39 15.52
N GLY A 167 -10.56 5.49 14.40
CA GLY A 167 -10.97 5.02 13.08
C GLY A 167 -10.21 3.80 12.59
N ILE A 168 -10.18 3.64 11.26
CA ILE A 168 -9.32 2.65 10.57
C ILE A 168 -8.30 3.40 9.74
N LEU A 169 -7.01 3.19 9.98
CA LEU A 169 -5.92 3.84 9.26
C LEU A 169 -4.99 2.79 8.68
N PHE A 170 -4.67 2.94 7.39
CA PHE A 170 -3.55 2.27 6.75
C PHE A 170 -2.52 3.28 6.31
N ALA A 171 -1.25 3.02 6.61
CA ALA A 171 -0.12 3.68 5.99
C ALA A 171 0.63 2.69 5.09
N THR A 172 1.02 3.09 3.89
CA THR A 172 1.93 2.32 3.03
C THR A 172 3.30 2.98 2.97
N SER A 173 4.36 2.17 3.04
CA SER A 173 5.75 2.64 3.01
C SER A 173 6.62 1.68 2.20
N ASN A 174 7.58 2.23 1.44
CA ASN A 174 8.62 1.45 0.76
C ASN A 174 9.92 1.36 1.59
N LEU A 175 10.08 2.18 2.62
CA LEU A 175 11.28 2.26 3.45
C LEU A 175 11.24 1.26 4.63
N VAL A 176 11.69 0.03 4.39
CA VAL A 176 11.73 -1.04 5.41
C VAL A 176 12.71 -0.76 6.55
N ALA A 177 13.84 -0.09 6.29
CA ALA A 177 14.95 0.06 7.25
C ALA A 177 15.00 1.44 7.97
N ASN A 178 14.16 2.38 7.55
CA ASN A 178 14.25 3.79 7.96
C ASN A 178 12.97 4.30 8.62
N LEU A 179 12.22 3.45 9.32
CA LEU A 179 11.11 3.90 10.17
C LEU A 179 11.62 4.53 11.47
N ASP A 180 10.97 5.59 11.93
CA ASP A 180 11.18 6.14 13.28
C ASP A 180 10.49 5.21 14.31
N SER A 181 11.22 4.84 15.37
CA SER A 181 10.75 3.96 16.43
C SER A 181 9.50 4.48 17.16
N ALA A 182 9.28 5.81 17.17
CA ALA A 182 8.07 6.39 17.73
C ALA A 182 6.80 5.91 16.99
N PHE A 183 6.87 5.71 15.67
CA PHE A 183 5.76 5.17 14.89
C PHE A 183 5.53 3.69 15.16
N GLU A 184 6.57 2.92 15.47
CA GLU A 184 6.45 1.48 15.71
C GLU A 184 5.50 1.14 16.87
N HIS A 185 5.37 2.04 17.85
CA HIS A 185 4.47 1.90 19.00
C HIS A 185 3.05 2.41 18.74
N ARG A 186 2.83 3.23 17.70
CA ARG A 186 1.51 3.81 17.36
C ARG A 186 0.74 2.99 16.32
N PHE A 187 1.44 2.12 15.58
CA PHE A 187 0.81 1.15 14.68
C PHE A 187 0.51 -0.17 15.40
N LEU A 188 -0.77 -0.50 15.52
CA LEU A 188 -1.24 -1.75 16.13
C LEU A 188 -0.78 -2.98 15.33
N PHE A 189 -0.84 -2.89 13.99
CA PHE A 189 -0.35 -3.94 13.10
C PHE A 189 0.75 -3.40 12.18
N LYS A 190 1.79 -4.19 12.00
CA LYS A 190 2.93 -3.89 11.11
C LYS A 190 3.10 -5.10 10.20
N VAL A 191 2.67 -4.97 8.95
CA VAL A 191 2.69 -6.06 7.96
C VAL A 191 3.84 -5.84 6.98
N LYS A 192 4.84 -6.71 7.06
CA LYS A 192 5.95 -6.73 6.11
C LYS A 192 5.55 -7.47 4.84
N TYR A 193 5.71 -6.82 3.70
CA TYR A 193 5.56 -7.40 2.36
C TYR A 193 6.92 -7.71 1.78
N GLU A 194 7.05 -8.92 1.24
CA GLU A 194 8.23 -9.39 0.55
C GLU A 194 7.91 -9.70 -0.91
N ASN A 195 8.91 -10.08 -1.69
CA ASN A 195 8.64 -10.61 -3.02
C ASN A 195 7.81 -11.90 -2.89
N PRO A 196 6.87 -12.16 -3.83
CA PRO A 196 6.07 -13.37 -3.78
C PRO A 196 6.96 -14.61 -3.83
N SER A 197 6.58 -15.65 -3.07
CA SER A 197 7.18 -16.98 -3.18
C SER A 197 7.00 -17.52 -4.60
N THR A 198 7.83 -18.47 -5.04
CA THR A 198 7.76 -19.05 -6.38
C THR A 198 6.35 -19.54 -6.74
N GLU A 199 5.67 -20.19 -5.80
CA GLU A 199 4.29 -20.65 -5.98
C GLU A 199 3.29 -19.50 -6.18
N ASN A 200 3.40 -18.44 -5.36
CA ASN A 200 2.54 -17.27 -5.48
C ASN A 200 2.86 -16.45 -6.73
N ALA A 201 4.14 -16.32 -7.09
CA ALA A 201 4.60 -15.69 -8.31
C ALA A 201 4.01 -16.39 -9.54
N ALA A 202 4.01 -17.73 -9.58
CA ALA A 202 3.38 -18.48 -10.66
C ALA A 202 1.85 -18.22 -10.76
N LYS A 203 1.16 -18.13 -9.62
CA LYS A 203 -0.27 -17.76 -9.59
C LYS A 203 -0.51 -16.33 -10.11
N ILE A 204 0.35 -15.38 -9.73
CA ILE A 204 0.29 -13.99 -10.21
C ILE A 204 0.54 -13.95 -11.72
N TRP A 205 1.55 -14.67 -12.23
CA TRP A 205 1.84 -14.78 -13.66
C TRP A 205 0.63 -15.27 -14.45
N ARG A 206 0.02 -16.38 -14.04
CA ARG A 206 -1.18 -16.91 -14.71
C ARG A 206 -2.37 -15.97 -14.64
N SER A 207 -2.52 -15.24 -13.53
CA SER A 207 -3.59 -14.26 -13.38
C SER A 207 -3.43 -13.06 -14.31
N LYS A 208 -2.19 -12.65 -14.63
CA LYS A 208 -1.89 -11.50 -15.49
C LYS A 208 -1.73 -11.88 -16.96
N LEU A 209 -1.19 -13.07 -17.23
CA LEU A 209 -0.95 -13.64 -18.54
C LEU A 209 -1.64 -15.01 -18.63
N PRO A 210 -2.95 -15.05 -18.91
CA PRO A 210 -3.71 -16.30 -19.01
C PRO A 210 -3.25 -17.24 -20.14
N ILE A 211 -2.40 -16.75 -21.04
CA ILE A 211 -1.77 -17.55 -22.10
C ILE A 211 -0.73 -18.54 -21.57
N LEU A 212 -0.15 -18.27 -20.39
CA LEU A 212 0.87 -19.12 -19.80
C LEU A 212 0.26 -20.41 -19.25
N SER A 213 0.87 -21.54 -19.60
CA SER A 213 0.65 -22.81 -18.91
C SER A 213 1.20 -22.77 -17.47
N GLU A 214 0.83 -23.76 -16.68
CA GLU A 214 1.29 -23.87 -15.30
C GLU A 214 2.81 -24.06 -15.21
N ASN A 215 3.38 -24.88 -16.10
CA ASN A 215 4.81 -25.13 -16.16
C ASN A 215 5.59 -23.88 -16.57
N GLU A 216 5.11 -23.14 -17.58
CA GLU A 216 5.71 -21.88 -18.03
C GLU A 216 5.68 -20.81 -16.94
N ALA A 217 4.55 -20.68 -16.22
CA ALA A 217 4.44 -19.74 -15.11
C ALA A 217 5.38 -20.08 -13.95
N LEU A 218 5.53 -21.37 -13.62
CA LEU A 218 6.51 -21.84 -12.63
C LEU A 218 7.95 -21.62 -13.10
N GLN A 219 8.22 -21.79 -14.39
CA GLN A 219 9.53 -21.50 -14.97
C GLN A 219 9.87 -20.01 -14.84
N LEU A 220 8.96 -19.10 -15.20
CA LEU A 220 9.19 -17.66 -15.02
C LEU A 220 9.33 -17.29 -13.55
N ALA A 221 8.53 -17.87 -12.67
CA ALA A 221 8.59 -17.62 -11.23
C ALA A 221 9.92 -18.09 -10.59
N SER A 222 10.50 -19.19 -11.08
CA SER A 222 11.77 -19.70 -10.56
C SER A 222 12.98 -18.94 -11.11
N GLN A 223 12.91 -18.46 -12.36
CA GLN A 223 13.99 -17.70 -12.99
C GLN A 223 14.01 -16.22 -12.58
N PHE A 224 12.85 -15.61 -12.33
CA PHE A 224 12.72 -14.18 -12.08
C PHE A 224 12.02 -13.89 -10.75
N SER A 225 12.80 -13.40 -9.76
CA SER A 225 12.24 -12.86 -8.51
C SER A 225 11.70 -11.45 -8.73
N TYR A 226 10.50 -11.39 -9.31
CA TYR A 226 9.76 -10.16 -9.58
C TYR A 226 8.65 -9.92 -8.56
N SER A 227 8.41 -8.64 -8.30
CA SER A 227 7.23 -8.12 -7.64
C SER A 227 6.01 -8.19 -8.56
N GLY A 228 4.80 -8.09 -7.99
CA GLY A 228 3.57 -8.02 -8.80
C GLY A 228 3.54 -6.81 -9.74
N GLY A 229 4.20 -5.71 -9.39
CA GLY A 229 4.36 -4.53 -10.24
C GLY A 229 5.22 -4.79 -11.47
N GLU A 230 6.36 -5.45 -11.30
CA GLU A 230 7.22 -5.86 -12.42
C GLU A 230 6.50 -6.86 -13.34
N MET A 231 5.76 -7.83 -12.77
CA MET A 231 4.93 -8.74 -13.56
C MET A 231 3.80 -8.02 -14.32
N GLU A 232 3.27 -6.91 -13.79
CA GLU A 232 2.29 -6.07 -14.52
C GLU A 232 2.92 -5.45 -15.76
N ASN A 233 4.16 -4.96 -15.66
CA ASN A 233 4.86 -4.36 -16.80
C ASN A 233 5.08 -5.39 -17.92
N ILE A 234 5.45 -6.63 -17.57
CA ILE A 234 5.59 -7.71 -18.55
C ILE A 234 4.25 -8.07 -19.19
N ALA A 235 3.17 -8.13 -18.41
CA ALA A 235 1.84 -8.35 -18.96
C ALA A 235 1.43 -7.23 -19.94
N ARG A 236 1.72 -5.97 -19.60
CA ARG A 236 1.49 -4.82 -20.49
C ARG A 236 2.32 -4.89 -21.78
N LYS A 237 3.60 -5.27 -21.70
CA LYS A 237 4.46 -5.51 -22.88
C LYS A 237 3.89 -6.60 -23.78
N SER A 238 3.38 -7.68 -23.19
CA SER A 238 2.78 -8.79 -23.93
C SER A 238 1.50 -8.38 -24.66
N ILE A 239 0.62 -7.62 -24.01
CA ILE A 239 -0.59 -7.07 -24.65
C ILE A 239 -0.22 -6.10 -25.78
N MET A 240 0.78 -5.25 -25.56
CA MET A 240 1.26 -4.33 -26.60
C MET A 240 1.79 -5.09 -27.82
N ASP A 241 2.59 -6.14 -27.62
CA ASP A 241 3.11 -6.98 -28.69
C ASP A 241 1.98 -7.67 -29.47
N GLU A 242 0.95 -8.19 -28.77
CA GLU A 242 -0.24 -8.77 -29.40
C GLU A 242 -0.99 -7.75 -30.29
N ILE A 243 -1.17 -6.52 -29.82
CA ILE A 243 -1.84 -5.45 -30.58
C ILE A 243 -1.02 -5.03 -31.80
N VAL A 244 0.30 -4.89 -31.64
CA VAL A 244 1.20 -4.39 -32.70
C VAL A 244 1.39 -5.42 -33.81
N PHE A 245 1.57 -6.70 -33.47
CA PHE A 245 1.85 -7.76 -34.44
C PHE A 245 0.60 -8.57 -34.83
N GLY A 246 -0.53 -8.35 -34.15
CA GLY A 246 -1.79 -9.05 -34.43
C GLY A 246 -1.81 -10.53 -34.00
N THR A 247 -0.76 -10.99 -33.31
CA THR A 247 -0.61 -12.37 -32.85
C THR A 247 -0.15 -12.40 -31.40
N LYS A 248 -0.69 -13.33 -30.62
CA LYS A 248 -0.27 -13.52 -29.22
C LYS A 248 1.22 -13.87 -29.12
N PRO A 249 1.99 -13.26 -28.21
CA PRO A 249 3.40 -13.58 -28.04
C PRO A 249 3.55 -15.02 -27.54
N ASN A 250 4.49 -15.76 -28.12
CA ASN A 250 4.86 -17.08 -27.64
C ASN A 250 5.69 -16.97 -26.34
N PHE A 251 5.96 -18.11 -25.71
CA PHE A 251 6.70 -18.13 -24.44
C PHE A 251 8.10 -17.53 -24.55
N GLU A 252 8.83 -17.79 -25.64
CA GLU A 252 10.17 -17.23 -25.88
C GLU A 252 10.14 -15.69 -25.95
N ARG A 253 9.10 -15.13 -26.60
CA ARG A 253 8.89 -13.68 -26.67
C ARG A 253 8.63 -13.10 -25.28
N ILE A 254 7.80 -13.75 -24.46
CA ILE A 254 7.55 -13.35 -23.07
C ILE A 254 8.83 -13.43 -22.23
N LEU A 255 9.61 -14.50 -22.40
CA LEU A 255 10.90 -14.66 -21.73
C LEU A 255 11.85 -13.50 -22.05
N SER A 256 11.91 -13.08 -23.32
CA SER A 256 12.72 -11.93 -23.73
C SER A 256 12.27 -10.62 -23.07
N PHE A 257 10.96 -10.45 -22.79
CA PHE A 257 10.48 -9.27 -22.07
C PHE A 257 10.94 -9.27 -20.62
N CYS A 258 10.93 -10.44 -19.96
CA CYS A 258 11.45 -10.61 -18.61
C CYS A 258 12.93 -10.26 -18.55
N GLU A 259 13.77 -10.86 -19.41
CA GLU A 259 15.22 -10.61 -19.44
C GLU A 259 15.57 -9.11 -19.56
N ASN A 260 14.73 -8.32 -20.23
CA ASN A 260 14.92 -6.89 -20.45
C ASN A 260 14.12 -5.98 -19.48
N GLU A 261 13.49 -6.51 -18.43
CA GLU A 261 12.71 -5.70 -17.47
C GLU A 261 13.60 -4.83 -16.57
N LYS A 262 14.70 -5.40 -16.09
CA LYS A 262 15.66 -4.70 -15.22
C LYS A 262 16.77 -4.13 -16.08
N TRP A 263 17.32 -2.99 -15.67
CA TRP A 263 18.43 -2.27 -16.33
C TRP A 263 19.78 -3.04 -16.35
N ASN A 264 19.76 -4.37 -16.15
CA ASN A 264 20.89 -5.29 -16.01
C ASN A 264 21.85 -5.01 -14.85
N SER A 265 21.83 -5.91 -13.87
CA SER A 265 23.06 -6.43 -13.27
C SER A 265 23.31 -7.81 -13.86
N LYS A 266 24.05 -7.91 -14.97
CA LYS A 266 24.70 -9.19 -15.28
C LYS A 266 25.60 -9.52 -14.09
N PRO A 267 25.55 -10.74 -13.49
CA PRO A 267 26.67 -11.18 -12.68
C PRO A 267 27.88 -11.23 -13.62
N LYS A 268 28.91 -10.42 -13.32
CA LYS A 268 30.24 -10.64 -13.91
C LYS A 268 30.63 -12.06 -13.49
N ASN A 269 30.63 -13.00 -14.44
CA ASN A 269 31.39 -14.22 -14.27
C ASN A 269 32.83 -13.80 -13.99
N THR A 270 33.28 -14.02 -12.75
CA THR A 270 34.69 -14.11 -12.41
C THR A 270 35.32 -15.19 -13.27
N ILE A 271 36.08 -14.78 -14.28
CA ILE A 271 37.16 -15.59 -14.82
C ILE A 271 38.42 -14.99 -14.21
N GLY A 272 38.94 -15.67 -13.19
CA GLY A 272 40.27 -15.42 -12.68
C GLY A 272 41.29 -15.75 -13.76
N PHE A 273 42.26 -14.87 -13.92
CA PHE A 273 43.58 -15.20 -14.45
C PHE A 273 44.50 -15.52 -13.28
#